data_AF-A0A2D5F9E6-F1
#
_entry.id   AF-A0A2D5F9E6-F1
#
_cell.length_a   1.000
_cell.length_b   1.000
_cell.length_c   1.000
_cell.angle_alpha   90.00
_cell.angle_beta   90.00
_cell.angle_gamma   90.00
#
_symmetry.space_group_name_H-M   'P 1'
#
loop_
_entity.id
_entity.type
_entity.pdbx_description
1 polymer ?
#
loop_
_entity_poly.entity_id
_entity_poly.type
_entity_poly.pdbx_seq_one_letter_code
_entity_poly.pdbx_strand_id
1 'polypeptide(L)' 'MKDKRRTKTVLYIQKRSFNSAGRVQIETVAECKTNKEAIKLINKFSSEDPNAKYYTMHRPCDAYINQTNT' A
#
# COMPACT_ATOMS: atom_id res chain seq x y z
N MET A 1 9.60 32.91 -10.03
CA MET A 1 9.73 31.43 -10.03
C MET A 1 8.73 30.89 -9.02
N LYS A 2 7.65 30.23 -9.45
CA LYS A 2 6.70 29.58 -8.53
C LYS A 2 7.29 28.22 -8.18
N ASP A 3 7.88 28.09 -6.99
CA ASP A 3 8.20 26.81 -6.36
C ASP A 3 6.90 26.00 -6.26
N LYS A 4 6.64 25.18 -7.29
CA LYS A 4 5.67 24.10 -7.22
C LYS A 4 6.19 23.16 -6.16
N ARG A 5 5.74 23.33 -4.91
CA ARG A 5 5.84 22.33 -3.86
C ARG A 5 5.47 20.99 -4.49
N ARG A 6 6.47 20.17 -4.83
CA ARG A 6 6.26 18.76 -5.10
C ARG A 6 5.79 18.22 -3.77
N THR A 7 4.48 18.20 -3.55
CA THR A 7 3.86 17.34 -2.54
C THR A 7 4.52 15.99 -2.76
N LYS A 8 5.34 15.54 -1.80
CA LYS A 8 5.97 14.22 -1.86
C LYS A 8 4.82 13.24 -2.02
N THR A 9 4.64 12.73 -3.23
CA THR A 9 3.57 11.77 -3.51
C THR A 9 3.96 10.48 -2.79
N VAL A 10 3.41 10.29 -1.60
CA VAL A 10 3.53 9.05 -0.85
C VAL A 10 2.79 7.97 -1.64
N LEU A 11 3.40 6.79 -1.71
CA LEU A 11 2.81 5.60 -2.29
C LEU A 11 2.43 4.67 -1.15
N TYR A 12 1.27 4.06 -1.26
CA TYR A 12 0.73 3.12 -0.29
C TYR A 12 0.67 1.75 -0.94
N ILE A 13 1.21 0.74 -0.27
CA ILE A 13 1.13 -0.64 -0.73
C ILE A 13 -0.15 -1.24 -0.17
N GLN A 14 -1.06 -1.62 -1.05
CA GLN A 14 -2.27 -2.34 -0.69
C GLN A 14 -2.09 -3.83 -0.91
N LYS A 15 -2.35 -4.62 0.13
CA LYS A 15 -2.50 -6.08 0.07
C LYS A 15 -3.97 -6.40 -0.20
N ARG A 16 -4.20 -7.30 -1.15
CA ARG A 16 -5.51 -7.87 -1.45
C ARG A 16 -5.44 -9.38 -1.28
N SER A 17 -6.12 -9.90 -0.28
CA SER A 17 -6.23 -11.34 0.00
C SER A 17 -7.70 -11.76 -0.04
N PHE A 18 -7.95 -13.05 -0.30
CA PHE A 18 -9.28 -13.63 -0.16
C PHE A 18 -9.37 -14.28 1.23
N ASN A 19 -10.41 -13.98 1.98
CA ASN A 19 -10.67 -14.68 3.23
C ASN A 19 -11.39 -16.01 2.98
N SER A 20 -11.49 -16.85 4.01
CA SER A 20 -12.16 -18.16 3.96
C SER A 20 -13.64 -18.09 3.59
N ALA A 21 -14.26 -16.90 3.65
CA ALA A 21 -15.63 -16.64 3.22
C ALA A 21 -15.73 -16.15 1.77
N GLY A 22 -14.63 -16.20 0.99
CA GLY A 22 -14.58 -15.76 -0.40
C GLY A 22 -14.64 -14.24 -0.60
N ARG A 23 -14.57 -13.45 0.49
CA ARG A 23 -14.59 -11.99 0.42
C ARG A 23 -13.16 -11.46 0.25
N VAL A 24 -13.02 -10.43 -0.58
CA VAL A 24 -11.75 -9.73 -0.76
C VAL A 24 -11.51 -8.82 0.44
N GLN A 25 -10.41 -9.03 1.14
CA GLN A 25 -9.89 -8.14 2.17
C GLN A 25 -8.83 -7.25 1.55
N ILE A 26 -8.99 -5.93 1.71
CA ILE A 26 -8.06 -4.92 1.20
C ILE A 26 -7.51 -4.14 2.38
N GLU A 27 -6.19 -4.14 2.54
CA GLU A 27 -5.50 -3.43 3.61
C GLU A 27 -4.26 -2.72 3.07
N THR A 28 -3.92 -1.57 3.66
CA THR A 28 -2.64 -0.90 3.37
C THR A 28 -1.61 -1.42 4.34
N VAL A 29 -0.57 -2.06 3.82
CA VAL A 29 0.45 -2.74 4.62
C VAL A 29 1.73 -1.91 4.80
N ALA A 30 1.93 -0.92 3.93
CA ALA A 30 3.10 -0.05 4.00
C ALA A 30 2.87 1.27 3.27
N GLU A 31 3.65 2.28 3.67
CA GLU A 31 3.82 3.54 2.95
C GLU A 31 5.26 3.69 2.47
N CYS A 32 5.44 4.29 1.30
CA CYS A 32 6.71 4.41 0.59
C CYS A 32 6.86 5.83 0.04
N LYS A 33 8.07 6.37 0.07
CA LYS A 33 8.36 7.70 -0.47
C LYS A 33 8.81 7.64 -1.94
N THR A 34 9.19 6.46 -2.40
CA THR A 34 9.68 6.23 -3.76
C THR A 34 9.11 4.95 -4.38
N ASN A 35 9.01 4.92 -5.72
CA ASN A 35 8.63 3.71 -6.45
C ASN A 35 9.62 2.55 -6.24
N LYS A 36 10.91 2.85 -6.06
CA LYS A 36 11.94 1.81 -5.84
C LYS A 36 11.72 1.07 -4.52
N GLU A 37 11.42 1.79 -3.45
CA GLU A 37 11.05 1.20 -2.16
C GLU A 37 9.78 0.36 -2.30
N ALA A 38 8.77 0.90 -2.99
CA ALA A 38 7.50 0.21 -3.18
C ALA A 38 7.65 -1.12 -3.92
N ILE A 39 8.43 -1.15 -5.00
CA ILE A 39 8.72 -2.38 -5.76
C ILE A 39 9.47 -3.40 -4.90
N LYS A 40 10.50 -2.95 -4.14
CA LYS A 40 11.27 -3.84 -3.27
C LYS A 40 10.38 -4.50 -2.21
N LEU A 41 9.48 -3.72 -1.60
CA LEU A 41 8.53 -4.21 -0.61
C LEU A 41 7.46 -5.12 -1.23
N ILE A 42 6.91 -4.77 -2.40
CA ILE A 42 5.97 -5.63 -3.12
C ILE A 42 6.60 -6.99 -3.42
N ASN A 43 7.84 -7.02 -3.90
CA ASN A 43 8.54 -8.28 -4.17
C ASN A 43 8.71 -9.11 -2.90
N LYS A 44 9.14 -8.47 -1.80
CA LYS A 44 9.27 -9.12 -0.49
C LYS A 44 7.93 -9.72 -0.03
N PHE A 45 6.86 -8.91 -0.04
CA PHE A 45 5.55 -9.35 0.42
C PHE A 45 4.93 -10.43 -0.48
N SER A 46 5.15 -10.36 -1.79
CA SER A 46 4.70 -11.37 -2.74
C SER A 46 5.42 -12.71 -2.52
N SER A 47 6.69 -12.68 -2.09
CA SER A 47 7.42 -13.89 -1.69
C SER A 47 6.95 -14.46 -0.35
N GLU A 48 6.55 -13.61 0.60
CA GLU A 48 6.08 -14.03 1.93
C GLU A 48 4.63 -14.56 1.91
N ASP A 49 3.76 -13.98 1.07
CA ASP A 49 2.36 -14.39 0.91
C ASP A 49 1.99 -14.47 -0.58
N PRO A 50 2.27 -15.61 -1.25
CA PRO A 50 2.01 -15.79 -2.67
C PRO A 50 0.52 -15.86 -3.03
N ASN A 51 -0.36 -16.01 -2.02
CA ASN A 51 -1.81 -16.04 -2.23
C ASN A 51 -2.43 -14.64 -2.23
N ALA A 52 -1.69 -13.63 -1.80
CA ALA A 52 -2.12 -12.24 -1.83
C ALA A 52 -1.56 -11.49 -3.06
N LYS A 53 -2.31 -10.49 -3.50
CA LYS A 53 -1.86 -9.56 -4.55
C LYS A 53 -1.54 -8.20 -3.95
N TYR A 54 -0.42 -7.62 -4.38
CA TYR A 54 0.07 -6.35 -3.86
C TYR A 54 0.07 -5.27 -4.94
N TYR A 55 -0.40 -4.08 -4.59
CA TYR A 55 -0.56 -2.95 -5.51
C TYR A 55 -0.01 -1.66 -4.91
N THR A 56 0.55 -0.79 -5.73
CA THR A 56 0.87 0.59 -5.34
C THR A 56 -0.32 1.50 -5.60
N MET A 57 -0.66 2.32 -4.61
CA MET A 57 -1.77 3.27 -4.66
C MET A 57 -1.30 4.65 -4.18
N HIS A 58 -1.97 5.71 -4.63
CA HIS A 58 -1.69 7.08 -4.18
C HIS A 58 -2.50 7.50 -2.95
N ARG A 59 -3.34 6.60 -2.44
CA ARG A 59 -4.14 6.78 -1.23
C ARG A 59 -4.10 5.49 -0.40
N PRO A 60 -4.04 5.58 0.93
CA PRO A 60 -4.25 4.44 1.80
C PRO A 60 -5.72 3.97 1.70
N CYS A 61 -6.00 2.76 2.17
CA CYS A 61 -7.36 2.31 2.38
C CYS A 61 -7.94 2.96 3.65
N ASP A 62 -9.27 3.11 3.72
CA ASP A 62 -9.94 3.77 4.85
C ASP A 62 -9.65 3.08 6.19
N ALA A 63 -9.51 1.75 6.19
CA ALA A 63 -9.13 0.99 7.38
C ALA A 63 -7.77 1.39 7.94
N TYR A 64 -6.81 1.79 7.09
CA TYR A 64 -5.49 2.26 7.51
C TYR A 64 -5.53 3.67 8.09
N ILE A 65 -6.35 4.57 7.53
CA ILE A 65 -6.54 5.93 8.04
C ILE A 65 -7.09 5.90 9.47
N ASN A 66 -8.01 4.98 9.76
CA ASN A 66 -8.57 4.82 11.10
C ASN A 66 -7.57 4.25 12.11
N GLN A 67 -6.59 3.46 11.66
CA GLN A 67 -5.53 2.93 12.54
C GLN A 67 -4.50 3.99 12.94
N THR A 68 -4.19 4.95 12.07
CA THR A 68 -3.18 5.99 12.36
C THR A 68 -3.68 7.15 13.23
N ASN A 69 -5.00 7.22 13.49
CA ASN A 69 -5.63 8.27 14.30
C ASN A 69 -5.98 7.83 15.73
N THR A 70 -5.56 6.64 16.15
CA THR A 70 -5.73 6.12 17.51
C THR A 70 -4.36 6.03 18.19
#